data_AF-A2GZM2-F1
#
_entry.id   AF-A2GZM2-F1
#
_cell.length_a   1.000
_cell.length_b   1.000
_cell.length_c   1.000
_cell.angle_alpha   90.00
_cell.angle_beta   90.00
_cell.angle_gamma   90.00
#
_symmetry.space_group_name_H-M   'P 1'
#
loop_
_entity.id
_entity.type
_entity.pdbx_description
1 polymer ?
#
loop_
_entity_poly.entity_id
_entity_poly.type
_entity_poly.pdbx_seq_one_letter_code
_entity_poly.pdbx_strand_id
1 'polypeptide(L)'
;MEFLTVEFLGRQQKFIINCRAEGMTYSQTKLAWEEEYPDLGTLTSNLIATALKRAALGLYWEKGNHGGADPYLCERDQLTLKEIIEDSAYKGEALEAVDIIDEAFKLKELRRDYGYRFLLEINCPTLAEEVINTLGGDDVSRPY
;
A
#
# COMPACT_ATOMS: atom_id res chain seq x y z
N MET A 1 -13.45 -2.49 -0.33
CA MET A 1 -12.77 -1.20 -0.08
C MET A 1 -12.54 -0.93 1.42
N GLU A 2 -13.11 -1.70 2.33
CA GLU A 2 -12.91 -1.54 3.78
C GLU A 2 -11.44 -1.71 4.22
N PHE A 3 -10.70 -2.58 3.54
CA PHE A 3 -9.30 -2.89 3.86
C PHE A 3 -8.27 -1.92 3.25
N LEU A 4 -8.70 -0.86 2.56
CA LEU A 4 -7.82 0.06 1.86
C LEU A 4 -7.75 1.43 2.54
N THR A 5 -6.54 1.90 2.87
CA THR A 5 -6.33 3.30 3.27
C THR A 5 -6.17 4.18 2.04
N VAL A 6 -7.21 4.95 1.73
CA VAL A 6 -7.29 5.75 0.49
C VAL A 6 -6.75 7.17 0.63
N GLU A 7 -6.59 7.68 1.85
CA GLU A 7 -6.30 9.08 2.15
C GLU A 7 -5.06 9.60 1.39
N PHE A 8 -3.97 8.83 1.43
CA PHE A 8 -2.66 9.20 0.89
C PHE A 8 -2.38 8.62 -0.51
N LEU A 9 -3.37 8.00 -1.16
CA LEU A 9 -3.19 7.45 -2.51
C LEU A 9 -3.33 8.55 -3.57
N GLY A 10 -2.50 8.47 -4.62
CA GLY A 10 -2.54 9.40 -5.75
C GLY A 10 -3.84 9.29 -6.55
N ARG A 11 -4.22 10.35 -7.28
CA ARG A 11 -5.48 10.37 -8.03
C ARG A 11 -5.48 9.28 -9.11
N GLN A 12 -4.36 9.13 -9.80
CA GLN A 12 -4.16 8.13 -10.85
C GLN A 12 -4.23 6.70 -10.30
N GLN A 13 -3.68 6.47 -9.10
CA GLN A 13 -3.77 5.18 -8.41
C GLN A 13 -5.22 4.85 -8.04
N LYS A 14 -5.95 5.81 -7.48
CA LYS A 14 -7.38 5.67 -7.15
C LYS A 14 -8.21 5.33 -8.39
N PHE A 15 -7.93 5.97 -9.52
CA PHE A 15 -8.57 5.64 -10.80
C PHE A 15 -8.37 4.17 -11.17
N ILE A 16 -7.13 3.68 -11.16
CA ILE A 16 -6.81 2.28 -11.49
C ILE A 16 -7.53 1.31 -10.54
N ILE A 17 -7.55 1.62 -9.23
CA ILE A 17 -8.25 0.81 -8.23
C ILE A 17 -9.74 0.73 -8.54
N ASN A 18 -10.38 1.85 -8.86
CA ASN A 18 -11.81 1.90 -9.16
C ASN A 18 -12.15 1.07 -10.41
N CYS A 19 -11.38 1.21 -11.50
CA CYS A 19 -11.59 0.37 -12.68
C CYS A 19 -11.54 -1.13 -12.34
N ARG A 20 -10.59 -1.53 -11.49
CA ARG A 20 -10.44 -2.93 -11.07
C ARG A 20 -11.56 -3.39 -10.14
N ALA A 21 -12.00 -2.54 -9.21
CA ALA A 21 -13.13 -2.80 -8.33
C ALA A 21 -14.45 -2.95 -9.11
N GLU A 22 -14.59 -2.26 -10.24
CA GLU A 22 -15.72 -2.41 -11.17
C GLU A 22 -15.62 -3.65 -12.09
N GLY A 23 -14.56 -4.45 -11.93
CA GLY A 23 -14.36 -5.69 -12.69
C GLY A 23 -13.70 -5.51 -14.06
N MET A 24 -13.24 -4.31 -14.42
CA MET A 24 -12.55 -4.07 -15.69
C MET A 24 -11.23 -4.83 -15.77
N THR A 25 -10.98 -5.56 -16.85
CA THR A 25 -9.67 -6.19 -17.16
C THR A 25 -8.57 -5.15 -17.33
N TYR A 26 -7.30 -5.56 -17.25
CA TYR A 26 -6.17 -4.64 -17.49
C TYR A 26 -6.25 -3.95 -18.86
N SER A 27 -6.70 -4.65 -19.90
CA SER A 27 -6.87 -4.06 -21.23
C SER A 27 -7.94 -2.96 -21.22
N GLN A 28 -9.05 -3.19 -20.53
CA GLN A 28 -10.11 -2.18 -20.37
C GLN A 28 -9.64 -1.00 -19.52
N THR A 29 -8.92 -1.24 -18.42
CA THR A 29 -8.32 -0.19 -17.59
C THR A 29 -7.36 0.70 -18.38
N LYS A 30 -6.60 0.13 -19.33
CA LYS A 30 -5.70 0.91 -20.20
C LYS A 30 -6.47 1.82 -21.16
N LEU A 31 -7.55 1.32 -21.76
CA LEU A 31 -8.39 2.14 -22.64
C LEU A 31 -9.03 3.29 -21.86
N ALA A 32 -9.63 3.00 -20.70
CA ALA A 32 -10.20 4.02 -19.83
C ALA A 32 -9.14 5.04 -19.36
N TRP A 33 -7.91 4.59 -19.11
CA TRP A 33 -6.79 5.47 -18.77
C TRP A 33 -6.44 6.45 -19.90
N GLU A 34 -6.40 5.99 -21.15
CA GLU A 34 -6.08 6.85 -22.29
C GLU A 34 -7.14 7.93 -22.52
N GLU A 35 -8.39 7.65 -22.15
CA GLU A 35 -9.49 8.62 -22.16
C GLU A 35 -9.40 9.64 -21.02
N GLU A 36 -9.15 9.20 -19.78
CA GLU A 36 -9.08 10.09 -18.60
C GLU A 36 -7.76 10.90 -18.54
N TYR A 37 -6.66 10.33 -19.05
CA TYR A 37 -5.30 10.90 -18.95
C TYR A 37 -4.55 10.89 -20.30
N PRO A 38 -5.07 11.56 -21.35
CA PRO A 38 -4.51 11.49 -22.71
C PRO A 38 -3.06 11.97 -22.80
N ASP A 39 -2.69 12.98 -22.01
CA ASP A 39 -1.36 13.59 -22.05
C ASP A 39 -0.29 12.82 -21.27
N LEU A 40 -0.71 11.84 -20.45
CA LEU A 40 0.21 11.05 -19.64
C LEU A 40 0.75 9.83 -20.38
N GLY A 41 0.21 9.51 -21.56
CA GLY A 41 0.58 8.36 -22.39
C GLY A 41 0.06 7.01 -21.87
N THR A 42 0.36 5.93 -22.59
CA THR A 42 -0.19 4.59 -22.31
C THR A 42 0.30 3.98 -21.01
N LEU A 43 -0.59 3.25 -20.35
CA LEU A 43 -0.31 2.53 -19.13
C LEU A 43 0.00 1.05 -19.43
N THR A 44 1.12 0.53 -18.92
CA THR A 44 1.50 -0.88 -19.14
C THR A 44 0.91 -1.78 -18.06
N SER A 45 0.79 -3.08 -18.33
CA SER A 45 0.27 -4.03 -17.33
C SER A 45 1.10 -4.01 -16.03
N ASN A 46 2.42 -3.79 -16.15
CA ASN A 46 3.31 -3.68 -15.00
C ASN A 46 3.02 -2.43 -14.18
N LEU A 47 2.71 -1.30 -14.82
CA LEU A 47 2.34 -0.07 -14.10
C LEU A 47 1.00 -0.24 -13.35
N ILE A 48 0.02 -0.95 -13.94
CA ILE A 48 -1.21 -1.33 -13.21
C ILE A 48 -0.86 -2.14 -11.98
N ALA A 49 -0.09 -3.22 -12.16
CA ALA A 49 0.28 -4.11 -11.07
C ALA A 49 1.05 -3.36 -9.97
N THR A 50 1.98 -2.48 -10.32
CA THR A 50 2.71 -1.65 -9.36
C THR A 50 1.77 -0.71 -8.61
N ALA A 51 0.87 -0.01 -9.29
CA ALA A 51 -0.10 0.89 -8.66
C ALA A 51 -0.98 0.15 -7.62
N LEU A 52 -1.48 -1.04 -7.99
CA LEU A 52 -2.32 -1.87 -7.12
C LEU A 52 -1.53 -2.45 -5.93
N LYS A 53 -0.32 -2.95 -6.14
CA LYS A 53 0.53 -3.46 -5.04
C LYS A 53 0.91 -2.36 -4.06
N ARG A 54 1.27 -1.17 -4.57
CA ARG A 54 1.53 -0.02 -3.72
C ARG A 54 0.30 0.40 -2.93
N ALA A 55 -0.87 0.37 -3.56
CA ALA A 55 -2.14 0.67 -2.88
C ALA A 55 -2.41 -0.31 -1.74
N ALA A 56 -2.20 -1.62 -1.98
CA ALA A 56 -2.32 -2.65 -0.96
C ALA A 56 -1.43 -2.40 0.26
N LEU A 57 -0.26 -1.79 0.06
CA LEU A 57 0.68 -1.40 1.12
C LEU A 57 0.47 0.03 1.65
N GLY A 58 -0.58 0.73 1.22
CA GLY A 58 -0.85 2.12 1.61
C GLY A 58 0.16 3.13 1.04
N LEU A 59 0.96 2.73 0.05
CA LEU A 59 2.00 3.55 -0.55
C LEU A 59 1.45 4.36 -1.72
N TYR A 60 1.78 5.65 -1.72
CA TYR A 60 1.47 6.57 -2.81
C TYR A 60 2.04 6.07 -4.14
N TRP A 61 1.25 6.25 -5.20
CA TRP A 61 1.70 6.05 -6.57
C TRP A 61 1.03 7.04 -7.53
N GLU A 62 1.82 7.52 -8.48
CA GLU A 62 1.35 8.13 -9.73
C GLU A 62 2.29 7.71 -10.85
N LYS A 63 1.86 7.85 -12.11
CA LYS A 63 2.67 7.52 -13.27
C LYS A 63 3.96 8.35 -13.26
N GLY A 64 5.10 7.66 -13.40
CA GLY A 64 6.44 8.24 -13.25
C GLY A 64 7.04 8.04 -11.85
N ASN A 65 6.23 7.65 -10.85
CA ASN A 65 6.74 7.17 -9.58
C ASN A 65 7.05 5.67 -9.68
N HIS A 66 8.34 5.33 -9.66
CA HIS A 66 8.82 3.96 -9.75
C HIS A 66 9.01 3.30 -8.38
N GLY A 67 8.88 4.03 -7.27
CA GLY A 67 9.26 3.58 -5.93
C GLY A 67 10.78 3.50 -5.73
N GLY A 68 11.21 2.83 -4.66
CA GLY A 68 12.63 2.53 -4.37
C GLY A 68 13.19 3.17 -3.09
N ALA A 69 12.46 4.10 -2.48
CA ALA A 69 12.76 4.67 -1.16
C ALA A 69 11.48 4.68 -0.31
N ASP A 70 10.78 3.56 -0.30
CA ASP A 70 9.52 3.44 0.42
C ASP A 70 9.76 3.42 1.94
N PRO A 71 8.95 4.15 2.72
CA PRO A 71 9.08 4.14 4.17
C PRO A 71 8.71 2.76 4.73
N TYR A 72 9.24 2.44 5.92
CA TYR A 72 8.96 1.17 6.58
C TYR A 72 7.46 0.97 6.89
N LEU A 73 6.80 2.05 7.34
CA LEU A 73 5.35 2.15 7.47
C LEU A 73 4.81 3.15 6.46
N CYS A 74 3.62 2.88 5.91
CA CYS A 74 2.92 3.89 5.13
C CYS A 74 2.46 5.05 6.01
N GLU A 75 2.11 6.19 5.40
CA GLU A 75 1.81 7.42 6.13
C GLU A 75 0.67 7.27 7.14
N ARG A 76 -0.41 6.54 6.80
CA ARG A 76 -1.50 6.27 7.75
C ARG A 76 -1.05 5.43 8.94
N ASP A 77 -0.18 4.45 8.71
CA ASP A 77 0.33 3.58 9.77
C ASP A 77 1.35 4.33 10.65
N GLN A 78 2.13 5.27 10.09
CA GLN A 78 2.98 6.17 10.89
C GLN A 78 2.14 7.07 11.81
N LEU A 79 1.03 7.62 11.31
CA LEU A 79 0.11 8.40 12.13
C LEU A 79 -0.51 7.55 13.24
N THR A 80 -0.88 6.30 12.93
CA THR A 80 -1.41 5.36 13.92
C THR A 80 -0.37 5.04 14.99
N LEU A 81 0.90 4.81 14.61
CA LEU A 81 1.98 4.61 15.58
C LEU A 81 2.19 5.84 16.47
N LYS A 82 2.12 7.04 15.88
CA LYS A 82 2.20 8.29 16.63
C LYS A 82 1.05 8.40 17.65
N GLU A 83 -0.17 8.11 17.25
CA GLU A 83 -1.35 8.09 18.12
C GLU A 83 -1.15 7.12 19.30
N ILE A 84 -0.63 5.90 19.04
CA ILE A 84 -0.33 4.91 20.09
C ILE A 84 0.69 5.46 21.10
N ILE A 85 1.77 6.08 20.63
CA ILE A 85 2.81 6.66 21.49
C ILE A 85 2.25 7.80 22.35
N GLU A 86 1.48 8.70 21.74
CA GLU A 86 0.87 9.86 22.42
C GLU A 86 -0.14 9.39 23.49
N ASP A 87 -0.98 8.40 23.18
CA ASP A 87 -1.95 7.83 24.10
C ASP A 87 -1.30 7.13 25.30
N SER A 88 -0.20 6.41 25.06
CA SER A 88 0.55 5.72 26.11
C SER A 88 1.23 6.72 27.05
N ALA A 89 1.85 7.76 26.48
CA ALA A 89 2.44 8.85 27.26
C ALA A 89 1.40 9.61 28.09
N TYR A 90 0.21 9.88 27.52
CA TYR A 90 -0.90 10.52 28.25
C TYR A 90 -1.37 9.70 29.45
N LYS A 91 -1.32 8.37 29.36
CA LYS A 91 -1.66 7.44 30.47
C LYS A 91 -0.54 7.29 31.51
N GLY A 92 0.62 7.91 31.29
CA GLY A 92 1.80 7.79 32.17
C GLY A 92 2.64 6.54 31.91
N GLU A 93 2.40 5.84 30.80
CA GLU A 93 3.09 4.62 30.39
C GLU A 93 3.93 4.92 29.14
N ALA A 94 4.97 5.73 29.27
CA ALA A 94 5.81 6.06 28.12
C ALA A 94 6.46 4.78 27.56
N LEU A 95 6.31 4.56 26.26
CA LEU A 95 6.86 3.40 25.55
C LEU A 95 8.37 3.55 25.39
N GLU A 96 9.10 2.46 25.63
CA GLU A 96 10.51 2.38 25.30
C GLU A 96 10.69 2.14 23.79
N ALA A 97 11.91 2.36 23.29
CA ALA A 97 12.21 2.19 21.87
C ALA A 97 11.86 0.78 21.34
N VAL A 98 12.05 -0.26 22.16
CA VAL A 98 11.71 -1.65 21.79
C VAL A 98 10.21 -1.83 21.60
N ASP A 99 9.38 -1.24 22.47
CA ASP A 99 7.93 -1.33 22.37
C ASP A 99 7.43 -0.62 21.11
N ILE A 100 8.03 0.54 20.79
CA ILE A 100 7.70 1.29 19.56
C ILE A 100 8.04 0.46 18.30
N ILE A 101 9.18 -0.24 18.30
CA ILE A 101 9.57 -1.12 17.20
C ILE A 101 8.57 -2.28 17.05
N ASP A 102 8.15 -2.89 18.16
CA ASP A 102 7.18 -3.98 18.14
C ASP A 102 5.79 -3.52 17.63
N GLU A 103 5.32 -2.35 18.05
CA GLU A 103 4.07 -1.77 17.54
C GLU A 103 4.17 -1.42 16.05
N ALA A 104 5.30 -0.86 15.61
CA ALA A 104 5.54 -0.61 14.19
C ALA A 104 5.51 -1.91 13.37
N PHE A 105 6.12 -2.99 13.87
CA PHE A 105 6.07 -4.28 13.21
C PHE A 105 4.63 -4.83 13.11
N LYS A 106 3.85 -4.77 14.19
CA LYS A 106 2.43 -5.19 14.19
C LYS A 106 1.61 -4.44 13.15
N LEU A 107 1.78 -3.11 13.06
CA LEU A 107 1.10 -2.29 12.05
C LEU A 107 1.47 -2.71 10.62
N LYS A 108 2.75 -3.01 10.38
CA LYS A 108 3.21 -3.49 9.07
C LYS A 108 2.61 -4.84 8.69
N GLU A 109 2.54 -5.77 9.64
CA GLU A 109 1.92 -7.09 9.44
C GLU A 109 0.42 -6.95 9.15
N LEU A 110 -0.29 -6.10 9.91
CA LEU A 110 -1.70 -5.81 9.71
C LEU A 110 -1.98 -5.18 8.34
N ARG A 111 -1.14 -4.22 7.93
CA ARG A 111 -1.21 -3.59 6.60
C ARG A 111 -1.10 -4.63 5.50
N ARG A 112 -0.22 -5.61 5.64
CA ARG A 112 -0.06 -6.68 4.65
C ARG A 112 -1.29 -7.58 4.58
N ASP A 113 -1.87 -7.97 5.72
CA ASP A 113 -3.11 -8.76 5.73
C ASP A 113 -4.27 -7.99 5.07
N TYR A 114 -4.42 -6.70 5.38
CA TYR A 114 -5.42 -5.84 4.74
C TYR A 114 -5.16 -5.68 3.24
N GLY A 115 -3.91 -5.48 2.84
CA GLY A 115 -3.51 -5.41 1.44
C GLY A 115 -3.83 -6.70 0.67
N TYR A 116 -3.56 -7.86 1.27
CA TYR A 116 -3.91 -9.17 0.72
C TYR A 116 -5.41 -9.28 0.46
N ARG A 117 -6.24 -8.99 1.48
CA ARG A 117 -7.71 -9.04 1.38
C ARG A 117 -8.24 -8.07 0.33
N PHE A 118 -7.73 -6.84 0.31
CA PHE A 118 -8.07 -5.84 -0.71
C PHE A 118 -7.81 -6.36 -2.14
N LEU A 119 -6.64 -6.95 -2.39
CA LEU A 119 -6.31 -7.46 -3.72
C LEU A 119 -7.19 -8.64 -4.14
N LEU A 120 -7.62 -9.48 -3.19
CA LEU A 120 -8.63 -10.50 -3.46
C LEU A 120 -10.00 -9.89 -3.80
N GLU A 121 -10.44 -8.84 -3.10
CA GLU A 121 -11.71 -8.16 -3.38
C GLU A 121 -11.79 -7.61 -4.81
N ILE A 122 -10.68 -7.07 -5.34
CA ILE A 122 -10.62 -6.53 -6.71
C ILE A 122 -10.17 -7.56 -7.77
N ASN A 123 -10.29 -8.85 -7.43
CA ASN A 123 -9.98 -9.99 -8.30
C ASN A 123 -8.54 -9.95 -8.86
N CYS A 124 -7.58 -9.72 -7.98
CA CYS A 124 -6.14 -9.71 -8.27
C CYS A 124 -5.37 -10.73 -7.42
N PRO A 125 -5.73 -12.04 -7.45
CA PRO A 125 -5.17 -13.05 -6.54
C PRO A 125 -3.66 -13.25 -6.69
N THR A 126 -3.11 -13.18 -7.91
CA THR A 126 -1.66 -13.29 -8.11
C THR A 126 -0.90 -12.15 -7.41
N LEU A 127 -1.43 -10.93 -7.44
CA LEU A 127 -0.80 -9.81 -6.73
C LEU A 127 -0.96 -9.95 -5.21
N ALA A 128 -2.07 -10.51 -4.73
CA ALA A 128 -2.28 -10.78 -3.32
C ALA A 128 -1.19 -11.73 -2.79
N GLU A 129 -0.93 -12.82 -3.53
CA GLU A 129 0.14 -13.76 -3.22
C GLU A 129 1.53 -13.11 -3.27
N GLU A 130 1.80 -12.24 -4.24
CA GLU A 130 3.07 -11.49 -4.28
C GLU A 130 3.26 -10.64 -3.03
N VAL A 131 2.23 -9.90 -2.60
CA VAL A 131 2.30 -9.02 -1.43
C VAL A 131 2.57 -9.80 -0.14
N ILE A 132 1.94 -10.95 0.05
CA ILE A 132 2.14 -11.75 1.27
C ILE A 132 3.49 -12.47 1.30
N ASN A 133 4.01 -12.88 0.14
CA ASN A 133 5.26 -13.62 0.01
C ASN A 133 6.53 -12.74 0.01
N THR A 134 6.40 -11.40 -0.01
CA THR A 134 7.55 -10.46 0.09
C THR A 134 8.36 -10.59 1.40
N LEU A 135 7.88 -11.37 2.37
CA LEU A 135 8.51 -11.65 3.67
C LEU A 135 9.91 -12.30 3.63
N GLY A 136 10.38 -12.79 2.49
CA GLY A 136 11.64 -13.54 2.41
C GLY A 136 12.90 -12.77 2.02
N GLY A 137 12.79 -11.52 1.54
CA GLY A 137 13.90 -10.83 0.86
C GLY A 137 14.68 -9.80 1.66
N ASP A 138 14.00 -9.03 2.52
CA ASP A 138 14.55 -7.77 3.05
C ASP A 138 14.98 -7.83 4.53
N ASP A 139 14.82 -8.97 5.21
CA ASP A 139 15.14 -9.12 6.65
C ASP A 139 16.59 -9.56 6.92
N VAL A 140 17.51 -9.34 5.95
CA VAL A 140 18.96 -9.68 6.10
C VAL A 140 19.79 -8.49 6.58
N SER A 141 19.17 -7.40 7.03
CA SER A 141 19.90 -6.21 7.51
C SER A 141 19.48 -5.82 8.93
N ARG A 142 19.67 -6.72 9.89
CA ARG A 142 19.78 -6.33 11.31
C ARG A 142 21.26 -6.06 11.62
N PRO A 143 21.74 -4.81 11.65
CA PRO A 143 22.96 -4.52 12.39
C PRO A 143 22.63 -4.61 13.88
N TYR A 144 23.37 -5.48 14.58
CA TYR A 144 23.47 -5.50 16.04
C TYR A 144 23.96 -4.16 16.58
#